data_AF-A0A8D1NSB6-F1
#
_entry.id   AF-A0A8D1NSB6-F1
#
_cell.length_a   1.000
_cell.length_b   1.000
_cell.length_c   1.000
_cell.angle_alpha   90.00
_cell.angle_beta   90.00
_cell.angle_gamma   90.00
#
_symmetry.space_group_name_H-M   'P 1'
#
loop_
_entity.id
_entity.type
_entity.pdbx_description
1 polymer ?
#
loop_
_entity_poly.entity_id
_entity_poly.type
_entity_poly.pdbx_seq_one_letter_code
_entity_poly.pdbx_strand_id
1 'polypeptide(L)'
;MKNKKEVLLANIGGVFFLFVITLVLRCSITLFISGAEASSAPGRVSFHGEADGPPPGMEAVGTSHSQHPLCFSDSALCLAPAGCAGCASEERLFHTLFSHYNQFIRPVENVSDPVTVHFEVAITQLADVDEVNQIMETNLWLRHIWNDYKLRWDPMEYDGIETLRVPADKIWKPDIVLYNNAVGDFQVEGKTKALLQYDGMITWTPPAIFKSSCPMDITFFPFDHQNCSLKFGSWTYDKAEIDLLIIGSKVDMDDFWENSEWEIVDASGYKHDIKYNCCEEIYTDITYSFYIRRLPMFYTINLIIPCLFISFLTVLVFYLPSDCGEKVTLCISVLLSLTVFLLVITETIPSTSLVIPLVGEYLLFTMIFVTLSIAVTVFVLNIHYRTPTTHTMPTWVKTLFLRLLPQILMMRRPLDKRREARSAKTPKGVSRGPAKGKVDHHREPPPLQECCHCHQPKEPATGKRRLSHQPLRWMTDHTEPSPEVEDVMDSVQFIAENMKHQNQTKEVEDDWKYVAMVVDRVFLWVFIIVCVFGTVGLFLQPLLGNTGSS
;
A
#
# COMPACT_ATOMS: atom_id res chain seq x y z
N MET A 1 -4.02 -12.07 49.95
CA MET A 1 -3.39 -12.33 48.64
C MET A 1 -3.94 -11.50 47.47
N LYS A 2 -5.21 -11.05 47.45
CA LYS A 2 -5.76 -10.21 46.34
C LYS A 2 -4.94 -8.95 46.03
N ASN A 3 -4.61 -8.11 47.02
CA ASN A 3 -3.91 -6.82 46.80
C ASN A 3 -2.56 -6.91 46.08
N LYS A 4 -1.85 -8.06 46.08
CA LYS A 4 -0.59 -8.19 45.32
C LYS A 4 -0.79 -8.42 43.82
N LYS A 5 -1.94 -8.98 43.38
CA LYS A 5 -2.23 -9.19 41.95
C LYS A 5 -2.73 -7.91 41.27
N GLU A 6 -3.50 -7.08 41.96
CA GLU A 6 -4.03 -5.82 41.39
C GLU A 6 -2.95 -4.72 41.29
N VAL A 7 -2.04 -4.62 42.26
CA VAL A 7 -0.85 -3.76 42.14
C VAL A 7 0.07 -4.23 41.00
N LEU A 8 0.15 -5.55 40.75
CA LEU A 8 0.88 -6.09 39.60
C LEU A 8 0.20 -5.69 38.28
N LEU A 9 -1.12 -5.79 38.15
CA LEU A 9 -1.87 -5.36 36.96
C LEU A 9 -1.78 -3.84 36.71
N ALA A 10 -1.79 -3.02 37.76
CA ALA A 10 -1.60 -1.57 37.63
C ALA A 10 -0.17 -1.20 37.20
N ASN A 11 0.85 -1.88 37.75
CA ASN A 11 2.22 -1.74 37.27
C ASN A 11 2.41 -2.30 35.86
N ILE A 12 1.74 -3.40 35.49
CA ILE A 12 1.74 -3.90 34.11
C ILE A 12 1.14 -2.86 33.17
N GLY A 13 0.05 -2.16 33.52
CA GLY A 13 -0.49 -1.07 32.70
C GLY A 13 0.49 0.10 32.51
N GLY A 14 1.18 0.53 33.56
CA GLY A 14 2.18 1.60 33.48
C GLY A 14 3.46 1.18 32.76
N VAL A 15 3.93 -0.05 33.00
CA VAL A 15 5.06 -0.65 32.30
C VAL A 15 4.71 -0.93 30.84
N PHE A 16 3.49 -1.34 30.51
CA PHE A 16 3.02 -1.52 29.13
C PHE A 16 2.91 -0.18 28.40
N PHE A 17 2.45 0.89 29.07
CA PHE A 17 2.43 2.25 28.51
C PHE A 17 3.87 2.74 28.19
N LEU A 18 4.80 2.60 29.14
CA LEU A 18 6.22 2.91 28.93
C LEU A 18 6.91 1.98 27.93
N PHE A 19 6.58 0.69 27.93
CA PHE A 19 7.13 -0.32 27.03
C PHE A 19 6.63 -0.10 25.60
N VAL A 20 5.35 0.19 25.40
CA VAL A 20 4.80 0.60 24.09
C VAL A 20 5.49 1.87 23.59
N ILE A 21 5.62 2.92 24.41
CA ILE A 21 6.33 4.14 23.99
C ILE A 21 7.80 3.84 23.66
N THR A 22 8.47 3.03 24.47
CA THR A 22 9.88 2.64 24.25
C THR A 22 10.06 1.70 23.06
N LEU A 23 9.08 0.83 22.79
CA LEU A 23 9.08 -0.12 21.66
C LEU A 23 8.73 0.59 20.36
N VAL A 24 7.80 1.55 20.36
CA VAL A 24 7.52 2.41 19.20
C VAL A 24 8.74 3.28 18.90
N LEU A 25 9.30 3.96 19.90
CA LEU A 25 10.54 4.73 19.72
C LEU A 25 11.71 3.85 19.26
N ARG A 26 11.92 2.68 19.86
CA ARG A 26 12.98 1.75 19.41
C ARG A 26 12.71 1.18 18.03
N CYS A 27 11.49 0.78 17.69
CA CYS A 27 11.20 0.20 16.38
C CYS A 27 11.36 1.25 15.27
N SER A 28 10.86 2.48 15.47
CA SER A 28 11.12 3.60 14.56
C SER A 28 12.62 3.94 14.46
N ILE A 29 13.38 3.93 15.56
CA ILE A 29 14.84 4.19 15.53
C ILE A 29 15.61 3.02 14.88
N THR A 30 15.23 1.76 15.15
CA THR A 30 15.89 0.58 14.58
C THR A 30 15.59 0.44 13.09
N LEU A 31 14.37 0.72 12.62
CA LEU A 31 14.07 0.80 11.18
C LEU A 31 14.91 1.89 10.50
N PHE A 32 15.01 3.07 11.11
CA PHE A 32 15.83 4.18 10.62
C PHE A 32 17.35 3.89 10.61
N ILE A 33 17.82 2.92 11.40
CA ILE A 33 19.24 2.49 11.45
C ILE A 33 19.49 1.29 10.52
N SER A 34 18.57 0.32 10.43
CA SER A 34 18.72 -0.86 9.55
C SER A 34 18.75 -0.49 8.06
N GLY A 35 18.16 0.64 7.66
CA GLY A 35 18.28 1.17 6.30
C GLY A 35 19.70 1.61 5.89
N ALA A 36 20.69 1.59 6.80
CA ALA A 36 22.05 2.05 6.53
C ALA A 36 23.11 0.93 6.41
N GLU A 37 22.79 -0.34 6.72
CA GLU A 37 23.80 -1.40 6.94
C GLU A 37 23.64 -2.65 6.05
N ALA A 38 22.71 -2.66 5.10
CA ALA A 38 22.49 -3.78 4.18
C ALA A 38 23.40 -3.73 2.93
N SER A 39 24.71 -3.92 3.12
CA SER A 39 25.64 -4.16 1.99
C SER A 39 26.72 -5.18 2.35
N SER A 40 27.02 -6.06 1.39
CA SER A 40 28.02 -7.15 1.40
C SER A 40 27.71 -8.43 2.24
N ALA A 41 27.23 -9.48 1.57
CA ALA A 41 27.98 -10.72 1.31
C ALA A 41 27.11 -11.79 0.59
N PRO A 42 27.66 -12.60 -0.34
CA PRO A 42 26.87 -13.51 -1.17
C PRO A 42 26.68 -14.91 -0.57
N GLY A 43 25.51 -15.51 -0.84
CA GLY A 43 25.20 -16.92 -0.53
C GLY A 43 25.74 -17.91 -1.57
N ARG A 44 25.84 -19.19 -1.18
CA ARG A 44 26.26 -20.30 -2.04
C ARG A 44 25.47 -21.57 -1.67
N VAL A 45 24.57 -22.01 -2.55
CA VAL A 45 23.85 -23.29 -2.41
C VAL A 45 23.77 -23.97 -3.79
N SER A 46 23.99 -25.28 -3.82
CA SER A 46 23.96 -26.11 -5.03
C SER A 46 22.55 -26.62 -5.34
N PHE A 47 22.26 -26.83 -6.63
CA PHE A 47 21.05 -27.51 -7.09
C PHE A 47 21.19 -29.04 -7.04
N HIS A 48 20.09 -29.71 -6.68
CA HIS A 48 19.81 -31.09 -7.08
C HIS A 48 18.48 -31.05 -7.86
N GLY A 49 18.45 -31.66 -9.05
CA GLY A 49 17.24 -31.76 -9.87
C GLY A 49 16.66 -33.16 -9.83
N GLU A 50 15.35 -33.23 -10.04
CA GLU A 50 14.60 -34.45 -10.36
C GLU A 50 13.70 -34.09 -11.56
N ALA A 51 13.49 -35.02 -12.50
CA ALA A 51 12.73 -34.78 -13.72
C ALA A 51 11.52 -35.73 -13.79
N ASP A 52 10.37 -35.22 -14.22
CA ASP A 52 9.16 -36.01 -14.46
C ASP A 52 8.62 -35.77 -15.89
N GLY A 53 8.12 -36.85 -16.50
CA GLY A 53 7.79 -36.91 -17.92
C GLY A 53 6.36 -36.48 -18.32
N PRO A 54 6.05 -36.46 -19.62
CA PRO A 54 4.80 -35.92 -20.15
C PRO A 54 3.65 -36.94 -20.23
N PRO A 55 2.38 -36.52 -20.10
CA PRO A 55 1.21 -37.34 -20.43
C PRO A 55 0.80 -37.21 -21.92
N PRO A 56 0.06 -38.19 -22.50
CA PRO A 56 -0.16 -38.27 -23.93
C PRO A 56 -1.57 -37.85 -24.42
N GLY A 57 -1.62 -37.32 -25.65
CA GLY A 57 -2.57 -37.77 -26.69
C GLY A 57 -3.98 -37.19 -26.73
N MET A 58 -4.31 -36.52 -27.85
CA MET A 58 -5.63 -36.65 -28.46
C MET A 58 -5.58 -36.39 -29.97
N GLU A 59 -5.95 -37.40 -30.76
CA GLU A 59 -6.12 -37.27 -32.22
C GLU A 59 -7.47 -36.62 -32.54
N ALA A 60 -7.50 -35.73 -33.54
CA ALA A 60 -8.73 -35.19 -34.11
C ALA A 60 -8.77 -35.45 -35.62
N VAL A 61 -9.60 -36.41 -36.05
CA VAL A 61 -9.87 -36.70 -37.46
C VAL A 61 -10.81 -35.64 -38.02
N GLY A 62 -10.40 -34.99 -39.11
CA GLY A 62 -11.16 -33.92 -39.77
C GLY A 62 -11.28 -34.11 -41.29
N THR A 63 -12.10 -35.05 -41.74
CA THR A 63 -12.42 -35.24 -43.17
C THR A 63 -13.46 -34.22 -43.64
N SER A 64 -13.08 -33.28 -44.52
CA SER A 64 -14.03 -32.35 -45.15
C SER A 64 -14.56 -32.89 -46.49
N HIS A 65 -15.88 -33.06 -46.59
CA HIS A 65 -16.56 -33.54 -47.79
C HIS A 65 -16.47 -32.58 -48.98
N SER A 66 -16.29 -33.14 -50.18
CA SER A 66 -16.52 -32.48 -51.46
C SER A 66 -18.02 -32.21 -51.71
N GLN A 67 -18.36 -31.03 -52.23
CA GLN A 67 -19.66 -30.77 -52.87
C GLN A 67 -19.46 -30.22 -54.28
N HIS A 68 -20.03 -30.91 -55.26
CA HIS A 68 -20.24 -30.39 -56.62
C HIS A 68 -21.44 -29.44 -56.65
N PRO A 69 -21.47 -28.54 -57.65
CA PRO A 69 -22.66 -28.40 -58.49
C PRO A 69 -22.36 -28.75 -59.95
N LEU A 70 -23.39 -29.23 -60.66
CA LEU A 70 -23.34 -29.56 -62.08
C LEU A 70 -23.83 -28.40 -62.95
N CYS A 71 -23.28 -28.34 -64.17
CA CYS A 71 -23.83 -27.72 -65.38
C CYS A 71 -24.16 -26.22 -65.37
N PHE A 72 -23.49 -25.47 -66.25
CA PHE A 72 -24.15 -25.08 -67.50
C PHE A 72 -23.15 -25.12 -68.66
N SER A 73 -23.61 -25.59 -69.82
CA SER A 73 -22.86 -25.57 -71.08
C SER A 73 -23.14 -24.26 -71.79
N ASP A 74 -22.12 -23.46 -72.05
CA ASP A 74 -22.18 -22.50 -73.15
C ASP A 74 -20.86 -22.42 -73.91
N SER A 75 -20.96 -22.38 -75.24
CA SER A 75 -19.83 -22.55 -76.15
C SER A 75 -19.19 -21.20 -76.47
N ALA A 76 -18.26 -20.76 -75.61
CA ALA A 76 -17.44 -19.57 -75.86
C ALA A 76 -16.08 -19.95 -76.47
N LEU A 77 -15.75 -19.29 -77.58
CA LEU A 77 -14.50 -19.41 -78.34
C LEU A 77 -13.25 -19.46 -77.42
N CYS A 78 -12.46 -20.54 -77.53
CA CYS A 78 -11.11 -20.60 -76.96
C CYS A 78 -10.14 -19.71 -77.76
N LEU A 79 -10.25 -18.39 -77.61
CA LEU A 79 -9.09 -17.52 -77.71
C LEU A 79 -8.29 -17.73 -76.43
N ALA A 80 -7.16 -18.45 -76.54
CA ALA A 80 -6.26 -18.63 -75.41
C ALA A 80 -5.85 -17.24 -74.89
N PRO A 81 -6.09 -16.89 -73.61
CA PRO A 81 -5.32 -15.81 -73.01
C PRO A 81 -3.86 -16.24 -73.06
N ALA A 82 -2.96 -15.33 -73.41
CA ALA A 82 -1.53 -15.59 -73.32
C ALA A 82 -1.22 -16.01 -71.87
N GLY A 83 -0.89 -17.29 -71.68
CA GLY A 83 -0.58 -17.84 -70.36
C GLY A 83 0.57 -17.05 -69.74
N CYS A 84 0.47 -16.76 -68.45
CA CYS A 84 1.38 -15.87 -67.72
C CYS A 84 2.86 -16.25 -67.93
N ALA A 85 3.55 -15.55 -68.85
CA ALA A 85 4.97 -15.76 -69.13
C ALA A 85 5.82 -15.64 -67.84
N GLY A 86 5.54 -14.60 -67.04
CA GLY A 86 6.21 -14.38 -65.75
C GLY A 86 6.06 -15.55 -64.75
N CYS A 87 4.93 -16.28 -64.75
CA CYS A 87 4.75 -17.41 -63.83
C CYS A 87 5.63 -18.61 -64.24
N ALA A 88 5.72 -18.89 -65.54
CA ALA A 88 6.59 -19.93 -66.08
C ALA A 88 8.09 -19.58 -65.92
N SER A 89 8.45 -18.29 -66.05
CA SER A 89 9.82 -17.82 -65.85
C SER A 89 10.23 -17.79 -64.37
N GLU A 90 9.32 -17.46 -63.44
CA GLU A 90 9.55 -17.56 -61.99
C GLU A 90 9.75 -19.02 -61.54
N GLU A 91 8.93 -19.94 -62.04
CA GLU A 91 9.09 -21.39 -61.79
C GLU A 91 10.42 -21.92 -62.37
N ARG A 92 10.80 -21.50 -63.59
CA ARG A 92 12.10 -21.82 -64.20
C ARG A 92 13.28 -21.29 -63.38
N LEU A 93 13.20 -20.04 -62.91
CA LEU A 93 14.22 -19.43 -62.05
C LEU A 93 14.38 -20.23 -60.75
N PHE A 94 13.27 -20.50 -60.06
CA PHE A 94 13.25 -21.26 -58.81
C PHE A 94 13.88 -22.65 -58.99
N HIS A 95 13.52 -23.39 -60.03
CA HIS A 95 14.11 -24.69 -60.31
C HIS A 95 15.60 -24.62 -60.65
N THR A 96 16.05 -23.55 -61.32
CA THR A 96 17.47 -23.35 -61.67
C THR A 96 18.30 -23.10 -60.42
N LEU A 97 17.89 -22.14 -59.58
CA LEU A 97 18.60 -21.76 -58.35
C LEU A 97 18.73 -22.93 -57.35
N PHE A 98 17.65 -23.68 -57.12
CA PHE A 98 17.62 -24.74 -56.11
C PHE A 98 18.06 -26.13 -56.61
N SER A 99 18.49 -26.27 -57.86
CA SER A 99 18.93 -27.55 -58.45
C SER A 99 20.17 -28.16 -57.76
N HIS A 100 21.12 -27.31 -57.35
CA HIS A 100 22.41 -27.70 -56.78
C HIS A 100 22.76 -26.90 -55.50
N TYR A 101 21.76 -26.28 -54.86
CA TYR A 101 21.94 -25.50 -53.64
C TYR A 101 22.05 -26.41 -52.42
N ASN A 102 23.01 -26.12 -51.52
CA ASN A 102 23.19 -26.84 -50.26
C ASN A 102 23.00 -25.88 -49.07
N GLN A 103 21.84 -25.99 -48.41
CA GLN A 103 21.41 -25.17 -47.29
C GLN A 103 22.27 -25.26 -46.02
N PHE A 104 23.15 -26.27 -45.91
CA PHE A 104 24.00 -26.46 -44.73
C PHE A 104 25.38 -25.82 -44.85
N ILE A 105 25.74 -25.25 -46.01
CA ILE A 105 27.05 -24.65 -46.25
C ILE A 105 26.94 -23.12 -46.22
N ARG A 106 27.81 -22.48 -45.43
CA ARG A 106 27.94 -21.02 -45.31
C ARG A 106 28.20 -20.39 -46.70
N PRO A 107 27.40 -19.39 -47.15
CA PRO A 107 27.42 -18.93 -48.54
C PRO A 107 28.54 -17.93 -48.85
N VAL A 108 29.79 -18.40 -48.80
CA VAL A 108 30.98 -17.61 -49.15
C VAL A 108 31.72 -18.15 -50.37
N GLU A 109 32.32 -17.26 -51.16
CA GLU A 109 33.17 -17.62 -52.31
C GLU A 109 34.55 -18.11 -51.84
N ASN A 110 35.09 -17.47 -50.80
CA ASN A 110 36.33 -17.83 -50.13
C ASN A 110 36.07 -18.23 -48.67
N VAL A 111 36.66 -19.33 -48.21
CA VAL A 111 36.40 -19.92 -46.88
C VAL A 111 36.83 -18.99 -45.73
N SER A 112 37.86 -18.17 -45.97
CA SER A 112 38.43 -17.23 -45.00
C SER A 112 37.60 -15.95 -44.80
N ASP A 113 36.58 -15.70 -45.63
CA ASP A 113 35.79 -14.48 -45.55
C ASP A 113 34.56 -14.72 -44.64
N PRO A 114 34.20 -13.79 -43.74
CA PRO A 114 33.00 -13.91 -42.91
C PRO A 114 31.72 -13.62 -43.72
N VAL A 115 30.59 -14.20 -43.29
CA VAL A 115 29.27 -13.71 -43.72
C VAL A 115 28.89 -12.53 -42.85
N THR A 116 28.78 -11.34 -43.45
CA THR A 116 28.23 -10.17 -42.77
C THR A 116 26.71 -10.30 -42.70
N VAL A 117 26.16 -10.33 -41.48
CA VAL A 117 24.72 -10.35 -41.23
C VAL A 117 24.32 -9.04 -40.58
N HIS A 118 23.56 -8.23 -41.30
CA HIS A 118 22.91 -7.07 -40.73
C HIS A 118 21.68 -7.53 -39.93
N PHE A 119 21.61 -7.11 -38.68
CA PHE A 119 20.62 -7.54 -37.70
C PHE A 119 19.93 -6.35 -37.05
N GLU A 120 18.63 -6.45 -36.87
CA GLU A 120 17.79 -5.40 -36.35
C GLU A 120 16.54 -6.00 -35.70
N VAL A 121 16.04 -5.33 -34.66
CA VAL A 121 14.89 -5.75 -33.89
C VAL A 121 13.85 -4.65 -33.97
N ALA A 122 12.62 -5.02 -34.37
CA ALA A 122 11.45 -4.18 -34.24
C ALA A 122 10.51 -4.79 -33.19
N ILE A 123 10.03 -3.99 -32.24
CA ILE A 123 9.10 -4.45 -31.20
C ILE A 123 7.66 -4.14 -31.60
N THR A 124 6.79 -5.15 -31.63
CA THR A 124 5.35 -4.93 -31.80
C THR A 124 4.64 -4.73 -30.47
N GLN A 125 5.07 -5.44 -29.43
CA GLN A 125 4.40 -5.40 -28.13
C GLN A 125 5.36 -5.86 -27.02
N LEU A 126 5.38 -5.12 -25.91
CA LEU A 126 5.79 -5.63 -24.61
C LEU A 126 4.60 -6.38 -24.03
N ALA A 127 4.64 -7.72 -24.04
CA ALA A 127 3.47 -8.56 -23.79
C ALA A 127 3.20 -8.74 -22.30
N ASP A 128 4.25 -9.06 -21.52
CA ASP A 128 4.17 -9.26 -20.07
C ASP A 128 5.54 -9.00 -19.40
N VAL A 129 5.52 -8.66 -18.12
CA VAL A 129 6.71 -8.44 -17.28
C VAL A 129 6.47 -9.07 -15.91
N ASP A 130 6.83 -10.34 -15.77
CA ASP A 130 6.63 -11.13 -14.56
C ASP A 130 7.76 -10.88 -13.57
N GLU A 131 7.52 -10.07 -12.55
CA GLU A 131 8.53 -9.71 -11.54
C GLU A 131 8.77 -10.84 -10.52
N VAL A 132 7.85 -11.81 -10.42
CA VAL A 132 7.94 -12.94 -9.49
C VAL A 132 8.88 -14.00 -10.06
N ASN A 133 8.73 -14.33 -11.35
CA ASN A 133 9.57 -15.27 -12.07
C ASN A 133 10.81 -14.62 -12.72
N GLN A 134 10.91 -13.28 -12.70
CA GLN A 134 12.00 -12.49 -13.30
C GLN A 134 12.12 -12.67 -14.83
N ILE A 135 10.97 -12.62 -15.50
CA ILE A 135 10.83 -12.85 -16.95
C ILE A 135 10.19 -11.64 -17.63
N MET A 136 10.76 -11.19 -18.75
CA MET A 136 10.15 -10.23 -19.65
C MET A 136 9.74 -10.94 -20.95
N GLU A 137 8.47 -10.80 -21.36
CA GLU A 137 7.92 -11.36 -22.58
C GLU A 137 7.70 -10.27 -23.65
N THR A 138 8.31 -10.46 -24.82
CA THR A 138 8.30 -9.49 -25.92
C THR A 138 7.93 -10.13 -27.24
N ASN A 139 7.09 -9.45 -28.02
CA ASN A 139 6.77 -9.81 -29.40
C ASN A 139 7.64 -8.98 -30.34
N LEU A 140 8.53 -9.64 -31.08
CA LEU A 140 9.56 -8.99 -31.90
C LEU A 140 9.52 -9.49 -33.34
N TRP A 141 9.82 -8.61 -34.30
CA TRP A 141 10.30 -8.99 -35.62
C TRP A 141 11.82 -8.93 -35.63
N LEU A 142 12.47 -10.00 -36.09
CA LEU A 142 13.92 -10.03 -36.25
C LEU A 142 14.28 -9.82 -37.71
N ARG A 143 14.76 -8.63 -38.10
CA ARG A 143 15.20 -8.35 -39.47
C ARG A 143 16.64 -8.80 -39.64
N HIS A 144 16.83 -9.85 -40.44
CA HIS A 144 18.11 -10.37 -40.86
C HIS A 144 18.34 -10.02 -42.34
N ILE A 145 19.49 -9.43 -42.67
CA ILE A 145 19.89 -9.18 -44.06
C ILE A 145 21.32 -9.68 -44.28
N TRP A 146 21.51 -10.58 -45.25
CA TRP A 146 22.82 -11.11 -45.63
C TRP A 146 22.90 -11.30 -47.16
N ASN A 147 24.05 -11.72 -47.66
CA ASN A 147 24.32 -11.91 -49.09
C ASN A 147 24.66 -13.39 -49.36
N ASP A 148 24.10 -13.98 -50.42
CA ASP A 148 24.42 -15.32 -50.90
C ASP A 148 24.78 -15.28 -52.38
N TYR A 149 26.05 -15.55 -52.71
CA TYR A 149 26.55 -15.53 -54.08
C TYR A 149 25.93 -16.60 -54.99
N LYS A 150 25.38 -17.68 -54.43
CA LYS A 150 24.74 -18.77 -55.19
C LYS A 150 23.31 -18.45 -55.61
N LEU A 151 22.70 -17.44 -54.98
CA LEU A 151 21.30 -17.05 -55.19
C LEU A 151 21.16 -15.76 -56.00
N ARG A 152 22.13 -15.50 -56.89
CA ARG A 152 22.16 -14.40 -57.86
C ARG A 152 21.61 -14.83 -59.22
N TRP A 153 20.97 -13.91 -59.94
CA TRP A 153 20.54 -14.12 -61.33
C TRP A 153 20.51 -12.80 -62.09
N ASP A 154 20.50 -12.85 -63.43
CA ASP A 154 20.25 -11.67 -64.27
C ASP A 154 18.74 -11.53 -64.53
N PRO A 155 18.08 -10.44 -64.09
CA PRO A 155 16.67 -10.21 -64.39
C PRO A 155 16.34 -10.25 -65.89
N MET A 156 17.29 -9.90 -66.77
CA MET A 156 17.10 -9.88 -68.22
C MET A 156 16.90 -11.28 -68.82
N GLU A 157 17.38 -12.34 -68.16
CA GLU A 157 17.17 -13.73 -68.58
C GLU A 157 15.83 -14.32 -68.09
N TYR A 158 15.17 -13.65 -67.14
CA TYR A 158 13.96 -14.14 -66.44
C TYR A 158 12.86 -13.08 -66.43
N ASP A 159 12.53 -12.53 -67.61
CA ASP A 159 11.39 -11.61 -67.84
C ASP A 159 11.35 -10.37 -66.92
N GLY A 160 12.49 -9.91 -66.40
CA GLY A 160 12.60 -8.75 -65.51
C GLY A 160 12.27 -9.05 -64.04
N ILE A 161 12.33 -10.32 -63.60
CA ILE A 161 12.13 -10.68 -62.19
C ILE A 161 13.32 -10.15 -61.36
N GLU A 162 13.09 -9.15 -60.52
CA GLU A 162 14.12 -8.58 -59.62
C GLU A 162 14.11 -9.22 -58.21
N THR A 163 12.98 -9.81 -57.80
CA THR A 163 12.81 -10.39 -56.45
C THR A 163 12.08 -11.73 -56.47
N LEU A 164 12.45 -12.66 -55.59
CA LEU A 164 11.86 -13.99 -55.45
C LEU A 164 11.52 -14.29 -53.99
N ARG A 165 10.36 -14.91 -53.70
CA ARG A 165 9.96 -15.29 -52.33
C ARG A 165 10.08 -16.80 -52.10
N VAL A 166 11.01 -17.20 -51.23
CA VAL A 166 11.34 -18.62 -50.99
C VAL A 166 11.08 -19.02 -49.51
N PRO A 167 10.71 -20.27 -49.21
CA PRO A 167 10.64 -20.74 -47.82
C PRO A 167 12.02 -20.67 -47.14
N ALA A 168 12.08 -20.12 -45.91
CA ALA A 168 13.35 -19.95 -45.18
C ALA A 168 14.06 -21.26 -44.81
N ASP A 169 13.38 -22.41 -44.92
CA ASP A 169 13.95 -23.74 -44.69
C ASP A 169 14.62 -24.37 -45.92
N LYS A 170 14.58 -23.72 -47.09
CA LYS A 170 15.29 -24.17 -48.31
C LYS A 170 16.61 -23.44 -48.57
N ILE A 171 16.89 -22.38 -47.82
CA ILE A 171 18.11 -21.57 -47.93
C ILE A 171 18.98 -21.75 -46.69
N TRP A 172 20.28 -21.47 -46.80
CA TRP A 172 21.09 -21.27 -45.61
C TRP A 172 20.58 -20.04 -44.85
N LYS A 173 20.50 -20.14 -43.51
CA LYS A 173 20.12 -19.04 -42.62
C LYS A 173 21.05 -19.04 -41.39
N PRO A 174 21.40 -17.87 -40.84
CA PRO A 174 22.21 -17.78 -39.63
C PRO A 174 21.45 -18.27 -38.40
N ASP A 175 22.16 -18.83 -37.43
CA ASP A 175 21.66 -19.43 -36.20
C ASP A 175 21.58 -18.41 -35.05
N ILE A 176 20.92 -17.27 -35.29
CA ILE A 176 20.76 -16.22 -34.29
C ILE A 176 19.79 -16.66 -33.19
N VAL A 177 20.27 -16.69 -31.95
CA VAL A 177 19.53 -17.14 -30.76
C VAL A 177 19.60 -16.12 -29.63
N LEU A 178 18.63 -16.15 -28.73
CA LEU A 178 18.62 -15.36 -27.49
C LEU A 178 19.37 -16.13 -26.38
N TYR A 179 20.53 -15.65 -25.95
CA TYR A 179 21.35 -16.33 -24.93
C TYR A 179 20.72 -16.31 -23.54
N ASN A 180 20.02 -15.23 -23.17
CA ASN A 180 19.39 -15.09 -21.85
C ASN A 180 17.90 -15.50 -21.85
N ASN A 181 17.52 -16.47 -22.70
CA ASN A 181 16.18 -17.05 -22.69
C ASN A 181 15.89 -17.76 -21.35
N ALA A 182 14.69 -17.56 -20.79
CA ALA A 182 14.25 -18.15 -19.54
C ALA A 182 13.35 -19.39 -19.74
N VAL A 183 12.57 -19.43 -20.82
CA VAL A 183 11.53 -20.45 -21.05
C VAL A 183 11.41 -20.78 -22.55
N GLY A 184 11.23 -22.06 -22.87
CA GLY A 184 10.90 -22.53 -24.22
C GLY A 184 12.11 -22.78 -25.12
N ASP A 185 11.84 -23.09 -26.39
CA ASP A 185 12.87 -23.39 -27.39
C ASP A 185 13.63 -22.14 -27.82
N PHE A 186 14.94 -22.28 -28.03
CA PHE A 186 15.83 -21.18 -28.40
C PHE A 186 15.76 -20.79 -29.89
N GLN A 187 15.06 -21.59 -30.72
CA GLN A 187 14.98 -21.40 -32.17
C GLN A 187 13.66 -20.74 -32.58
N VAL A 188 13.76 -19.73 -33.43
CA VAL A 188 12.61 -19.08 -34.07
C VAL A 188 11.97 -20.05 -35.08
N GLU A 189 10.64 -20.23 -35.02
CA GLU A 189 9.92 -21.11 -35.95
C GLU A 189 10.09 -20.65 -37.42
N GLY A 190 10.82 -21.43 -38.22
CA GLY A 190 11.21 -21.11 -39.61
C GLY A 190 10.09 -21.02 -40.66
N LYS A 191 8.81 -20.93 -40.25
CA LYS A 191 7.62 -21.07 -41.10
C LYS A 191 7.40 -19.90 -42.09
N THR A 192 8.16 -18.82 -41.99
CA THR A 192 8.05 -17.64 -42.88
C THR A 192 8.85 -17.80 -44.18
N LYS A 193 8.55 -16.94 -45.17
CA LYS A 193 9.32 -16.85 -46.42
C LYS A 193 10.38 -15.75 -46.30
N ALA A 194 11.55 -15.98 -46.88
CA ALA A 194 12.56 -14.97 -47.13
C ALA A 194 12.33 -14.30 -48.49
N LEU A 195 12.78 -13.05 -48.62
CA LEU A 195 12.82 -12.29 -49.86
C LEU A 195 14.25 -12.29 -50.40
N LEU A 196 14.44 -12.82 -51.60
CA LEU A 196 15.70 -12.77 -52.35
C LEU A 196 15.62 -11.62 -53.36
N GLN A 197 16.70 -10.87 -53.50
CA GLN A 197 16.95 -9.93 -54.59
C GLN A 197 17.94 -10.51 -55.59
N TYR A 198 17.88 -10.06 -56.85
CA TYR A 198 18.70 -10.57 -57.95
C TYR A 198 20.22 -10.46 -57.73
N ASP A 199 20.66 -9.51 -56.89
CA ASP A 199 22.05 -9.29 -56.49
C ASP A 199 22.56 -10.28 -55.43
N GLY A 200 21.68 -11.18 -54.94
CA GLY A 200 21.97 -12.16 -53.90
C GLY A 200 21.69 -11.66 -52.48
N MET A 201 21.17 -10.44 -52.31
CA MET A 201 20.74 -9.95 -51.00
C MET A 201 19.47 -10.66 -50.55
N ILE A 202 19.53 -11.25 -49.34
CA ILE A 202 18.44 -11.98 -48.72
C ILE A 202 17.97 -11.19 -47.51
N THR A 203 16.65 -10.95 -47.43
CA THR A 203 15.99 -10.37 -46.26
C THR A 203 15.03 -11.41 -45.66
N TRP A 204 15.19 -11.70 -44.37
CA TRP A 204 14.32 -12.59 -43.62
C TRP A 204 13.87 -11.94 -42.31
N THR A 205 12.56 -11.78 -42.17
CA THR A 205 11.89 -11.09 -41.07
C THR A 205 10.87 -12.01 -40.38
N PRO A 206 11.29 -13.05 -39.64
CA PRO A 206 10.38 -13.84 -38.82
C PRO A 206 9.87 -13.04 -37.61
N PRO A 207 8.58 -13.17 -37.25
CA PRO A 207 8.07 -12.77 -35.94
C PRO A 207 8.38 -13.86 -34.91
N ALA A 208 8.69 -13.47 -33.68
CA ALA A 208 8.97 -14.38 -32.57
C ALA A 208 8.51 -13.78 -31.23
N ILE A 209 8.17 -14.67 -30.30
CA ILE A 209 7.87 -14.32 -28.90
C ILE A 209 9.08 -14.73 -28.07
N PHE A 210 9.69 -13.78 -27.36
CA PHE A 210 10.88 -14.01 -26.55
C PHE A 210 10.59 -13.81 -25.06
N LYS A 211 10.97 -14.81 -24.25
CA LYS A 211 10.85 -14.79 -22.78
C LYS A 211 12.24 -14.68 -22.16
N SER A 212 12.77 -13.47 -22.08
CA SER A 212 14.12 -13.23 -21.53
C SER A 212 14.12 -13.21 -20.00
N SER A 213 15.16 -13.76 -19.40
CA SER A 213 15.48 -13.52 -17.99
C SER A 213 15.89 -12.06 -17.78
N CYS A 214 15.25 -11.38 -16.83
CA CYS A 214 15.53 -9.99 -16.46
C CYS A 214 15.46 -9.85 -14.92
N PRO A 215 16.58 -9.54 -14.24
CA PRO A 215 16.59 -9.33 -12.79
C PRO A 215 15.92 -7.99 -12.45
N MET A 216 14.79 -8.04 -11.75
CA MET A 216 14.00 -6.86 -11.36
C MET A 216 14.39 -6.33 -9.98
N ASP A 217 14.38 -4.99 -9.82
CA ASP A 217 14.48 -4.32 -8.53
C ASP A 217 13.12 -3.69 -8.14
N ILE A 218 12.48 -4.27 -7.14
CA ILE A 218 11.15 -3.86 -6.66
C ILE A 218 11.19 -2.92 -5.45
N THR A 219 12.36 -2.39 -5.07
CA THR A 219 12.53 -1.50 -3.90
C THR A 219 11.58 -0.29 -3.93
N PHE A 220 11.47 0.39 -5.08
CA PHE A 220 10.65 1.59 -5.26
C PHE A 220 9.25 1.36 -5.83
N PHE A 221 8.79 0.10 -5.91
CA PHE A 221 7.46 -0.26 -6.40
C PHE A 221 6.34 0.58 -5.74
N PRO A 222 5.35 1.11 -6.50
CA PRO A 222 5.10 0.97 -7.94
C PRO A 222 5.72 2.11 -8.79
N PHE A 223 6.65 2.89 -8.22
CA PHE A 223 7.34 4.00 -8.89
C PHE A 223 8.71 3.55 -9.42
N ASP A 224 8.77 2.30 -9.89
CA ASP A 224 9.98 1.59 -10.28
C ASP A 224 10.35 1.80 -11.76
N HIS A 225 11.65 1.67 -12.01
CA HIS A 225 12.27 1.61 -13.32
C HIS A 225 13.03 0.28 -13.43
N GLN A 226 12.87 -0.44 -14.53
CA GLN A 226 13.56 -1.70 -14.78
C GLN A 226 14.46 -1.58 -16.01
N ASN A 227 15.59 -2.29 -16.00
CA ASN A 227 16.51 -2.37 -17.13
C ASN A 227 16.67 -3.84 -17.56
N CYS A 228 15.91 -4.23 -18.57
CA CYS A 228 15.96 -5.56 -19.14
C CYS A 228 16.84 -5.61 -20.38
N SER A 229 17.50 -6.74 -20.60
CA SER A 229 18.36 -6.93 -21.77
C SER A 229 17.93 -8.13 -22.60
N LEU A 230 18.02 -8.01 -23.93
CA LEU A 230 17.89 -9.10 -24.88
C LEU A 230 19.23 -9.31 -25.57
N LYS A 231 19.87 -10.44 -25.30
CA LYS A 231 21.20 -10.76 -25.82
C LYS A 231 21.12 -11.75 -26.98
N PHE A 232 21.24 -11.25 -28.20
CA PHE A 232 21.23 -12.05 -29.43
C PHE A 232 22.65 -12.33 -29.94
N GLY A 233 22.90 -13.54 -30.44
CA GLY A 233 24.17 -13.89 -31.10
C GLY A 233 24.06 -15.18 -31.90
N SER A 234 25.05 -15.47 -32.74
CA SER A 234 25.19 -16.81 -33.33
C SER A 234 25.51 -17.83 -32.23
N TRP A 235 25.00 -19.05 -32.35
CA TRP A 235 25.31 -20.11 -31.37
C TRP A 235 26.58 -20.89 -31.72
N THR A 236 26.79 -21.17 -33.01
CA THR A 236 27.85 -22.08 -33.48
C THR A 236 29.02 -21.40 -34.16
N TYR A 237 28.79 -20.29 -34.87
CA TYR A 237 29.83 -19.61 -35.65
C TYR A 237 30.58 -18.57 -34.81
N ASP A 238 31.89 -18.47 -35.02
CA ASP A 238 32.70 -17.42 -34.43
C ASP A 238 32.63 -16.10 -35.25
N LYS A 239 33.31 -15.06 -34.76
CA LYS A 239 33.40 -13.76 -35.44
C LYS A 239 34.11 -13.81 -36.81
N ALA A 240 34.98 -14.77 -37.05
CA ALA A 240 35.67 -14.93 -38.33
C ALA A 240 34.78 -15.61 -39.39
N GLU A 241 33.73 -16.33 -38.96
CA GLU A 241 32.77 -16.96 -39.84
C GLU A 241 31.49 -16.14 -40.05
N ILE A 242 30.97 -15.49 -39.00
CA ILE A 242 29.81 -14.58 -39.05
C ILE A 242 30.12 -13.29 -38.28
N ASP A 243 30.02 -12.14 -38.96
CA ASP A 243 30.10 -10.83 -38.31
C ASP A 243 28.72 -10.16 -38.28
N LEU A 244 28.18 -9.95 -37.07
CA LEU A 244 26.88 -9.31 -36.87
C LEU A 244 27.04 -7.78 -36.87
N LEU A 245 26.23 -7.08 -37.67
CA LEU A 245 26.20 -5.61 -37.71
C LEU A 245 24.79 -5.11 -37.35
N ILE A 246 24.70 -4.15 -36.43
CA ILE A 246 23.41 -3.54 -36.07
C ILE A 246 22.99 -2.57 -37.18
N ILE A 247 21.73 -2.64 -37.62
CA ILE A 247 21.12 -1.58 -38.43
C ILE A 247 20.58 -0.52 -37.48
N GLY A 248 21.10 0.71 -37.55
CA GLY A 248 20.77 1.77 -36.61
C GLY A 248 21.44 1.61 -35.23
N SER A 249 20.90 2.26 -34.21
CA SER A 249 21.41 2.22 -32.82
C SER A 249 20.32 2.02 -31.77
N LYS A 250 19.05 1.93 -32.18
CA LYS A 250 17.88 1.75 -31.33
C LYS A 250 16.97 0.68 -31.91
N VAL A 251 16.13 0.10 -31.06
CA VAL A 251 15.05 -0.80 -31.47
C VAL A 251 14.05 0.00 -32.29
N ASP A 252 13.57 -0.58 -33.39
CA ASP A 252 12.48 -0.02 -34.19
C ASP A 252 11.15 -0.15 -33.44
N MET A 253 10.42 0.97 -33.35
CA MET A 253 9.17 1.12 -32.60
C MET A 253 8.06 1.74 -33.47
N ASP A 254 8.23 1.82 -34.80
CA ASP A 254 7.24 2.45 -35.69
C ASP A 254 5.89 1.71 -35.68
N ASP A 255 5.89 0.38 -35.53
CA ASP A 255 4.71 -0.49 -35.40
C ASP A 255 4.40 -0.92 -33.94
N PHE A 256 4.87 -0.16 -32.94
CA PHE A 256 4.71 -0.51 -31.52
C PHE A 256 3.27 -0.29 -31.00
N TRP A 257 2.69 -1.33 -30.38
CA TRP A 257 1.45 -1.25 -29.62
C TRP A 257 1.72 -0.89 -28.16
N GLU A 258 1.27 0.29 -27.74
CA GLU A 258 1.44 0.82 -26.38
C GLU A 258 0.89 -0.13 -25.30
N ASN A 259 1.68 -0.37 -24.26
CA ASN A 259 1.30 -1.16 -23.10
C ASN A 259 0.65 -0.25 -22.02
N SER A 260 -0.40 -0.73 -21.35
CA SER A 260 -1.17 0.05 -20.37
C SER A 260 -0.57 0.13 -18.96
N GLU A 261 0.44 -0.69 -18.66
CA GLU A 261 1.15 -0.71 -17.38
C GLU A 261 2.60 -0.23 -17.50
N TRP A 262 3.25 -0.48 -18.65
CA TRP A 262 4.67 -0.21 -18.86
C TRP A 262 4.92 0.75 -20.03
N GLU A 263 5.80 1.71 -19.79
CA GLU A 263 6.29 2.68 -20.76
C GLU A 263 7.75 2.38 -21.10
N ILE A 264 8.08 2.27 -22.39
CA ILE A 264 9.48 2.14 -22.84
C ILE A 264 10.10 3.55 -22.90
N VAL A 265 11.04 3.83 -22.01
CA VAL A 265 11.73 5.13 -21.91
C VAL A 265 12.93 5.19 -22.83
N ASP A 266 13.68 4.08 -22.95
CA ASP A 266 14.72 3.91 -23.97
C ASP A 266 14.85 2.44 -24.40
N ALA A 267 15.27 2.22 -25.64
CA ALA A 267 15.53 0.90 -26.22
C ALA A 267 16.75 0.97 -27.15
N SER A 268 17.95 0.79 -26.59
CA SER A 268 19.23 1.01 -27.28
C SER A 268 20.00 -0.30 -27.53
N GLY A 269 20.63 -0.42 -28.71
CA GLY A 269 21.35 -1.61 -29.14
C GLY A 269 22.87 -1.45 -29.11
N TYR A 270 23.58 -2.44 -28.57
CA TYR A 270 25.04 -2.44 -28.40
C TYR A 270 25.66 -3.72 -28.97
N LYS A 271 26.71 -3.60 -29.79
CA LYS A 271 27.51 -4.74 -30.29
C LYS A 271 28.67 -5.02 -29.33
N HIS A 272 28.86 -6.29 -29.00
CA HIS A 272 30.01 -6.78 -28.24
C HIS A 272 30.75 -7.89 -28.98
N ASP A 273 32.06 -7.93 -28.79
CA ASP A 273 32.91 -9.04 -29.20
C ASP A 273 33.49 -9.67 -27.93
N ILE A 274 33.02 -10.87 -27.56
CA ILE A 274 33.29 -11.50 -26.28
C ILE A 274 33.99 -12.84 -26.50
N LYS A 275 35.06 -13.09 -25.75
CA LYS A 275 35.67 -14.41 -25.62
C LYS A 275 35.08 -15.12 -24.40
N TYR A 276 34.45 -16.26 -24.62
CA TYR A 276 33.89 -17.10 -23.56
C TYR A 276 34.95 -18.03 -22.97
N ASN A 277 34.80 -18.41 -21.69
CA ASN A 277 35.76 -19.29 -21.00
C ASN A 277 35.80 -20.74 -21.54
N CYS A 278 34.83 -21.13 -22.36
CA CYS A 278 34.72 -22.48 -22.95
C CYS A 278 35.47 -22.65 -24.29
N CYS A 279 35.79 -21.55 -24.97
CA CYS A 279 36.30 -21.54 -26.35
C CYS A 279 37.56 -20.65 -26.45
N GLU A 280 38.40 -20.88 -27.46
CA GLU A 280 39.57 -20.02 -27.70
C GLU A 280 39.25 -18.84 -28.62
N GLU A 281 38.14 -18.93 -29.34
CA GLU A 281 37.63 -18.02 -30.34
C GLU A 281 36.89 -16.82 -29.72
N ILE A 282 36.62 -15.80 -30.56
CA ILE A 282 35.85 -14.61 -30.19
C ILE A 282 34.49 -14.72 -30.87
N TYR A 283 33.42 -14.52 -30.11
CA TYR A 283 32.05 -14.53 -30.58
C TYR A 283 31.47 -13.12 -30.54
N THR A 284 30.64 -12.78 -31.52
CA THR A 284 29.96 -11.47 -31.59
C THR A 284 28.52 -11.61 -31.14
N ASP A 285 28.09 -10.69 -30.26
CA ASP A 285 26.71 -10.57 -29.80
C ASP A 285 26.18 -9.13 -29.93
N ILE A 286 24.86 -9.02 -30.02
CA ILE A 286 24.12 -7.76 -30.03
C ILE A 286 23.17 -7.79 -28.83
N THR A 287 23.39 -6.87 -27.89
CA THR A 287 22.55 -6.72 -26.70
C THR A 287 21.69 -5.47 -26.85
N TYR A 288 20.37 -5.65 -26.83
CA TYR A 288 19.41 -4.54 -26.71
C TYR A 288 19.04 -4.34 -25.24
N SER A 289 19.16 -3.11 -24.74
CA SER A 289 18.77 -2.71 -23.39
C SER A 289 17.48 -1.91 -23.43
N PHE A 290 16.44 -2.44 -22.78
CA PHE A 290 15.13 -1.84 -22.62
C PHE A 290 15.04 -1.22 -21.23
N TYR A 291 15.01 0.11 -21.19
CA TYR A 291 14.77 0.87 -19.98
C TYR A 291 13.27 1.19 -19.90
N ILE A 292 12.56 0.52 -19.00
CA ILE A 292 11.09 0.60 -18.87
C ILE A 292 10.69 1.23 -17.53
N ARG A 293 9.57 1.94 -17.54
CA ARG A 293 8.96 2.60 -16.38
C ARG A 293 7.55 2.09 -16.15
N ARG A 294 7.17 1.79 -14.90
CA ARG A 294 5.80 1.43 -14.55
C ARG A 294 4.90 2.67 -14.47
N LEU A 295 3.65 2.55 -14.89
CA LEU A 295 2.59 3.53 -14.73
C LEU A 295 1.84 3.29 -13.39
N PRO A 296 2.08 4.10 -12.33
CA PRO A 296 1.73 3.74 -10.95
C PRO A 296 0.24 3.91 -10.59
N MET A 297 -0.61 4.33 -11.54
CA MET A 297 -1.98 4.78 -11.25
C MET A 297 -2.87 3.69 -10.66
N PHE A 298 -2.78 2.45 -11.17
CA PHE A 298 -3.54 1.31 -10.67
C PHE A 298 -3.24 1.02 -9.18
N TYR A 299 -1.96 0.86 -8.86
CA TYR A 299 -1.47 0.62 -7.49
C TYR A 299 -1.72 1.82 -6.56
N THR A 300 -1.63 3.05 -7.08
CA THR A 300 -1.93 4.25 -6.29
C THR A 300 -3.39 4.28 -5.85
N ILE A 301 -4.33 4.00 -6.76
CA ILE A 301 -5.77 4.04 -6.48
C ILE A 301 -6.22 2.83 -5.64
N ASN A 302 -5.73 1.63 -5.95
CA ASN A 302 -6.24 0.39 -5.35
C ASN A 302 -5.48 -0.06 -4.09
N LEU A 303 -4.23 0.39 -3.90
CA LEU A 303 -3.40 0.01 -2.74
C LEU A 303 -3.12 1.22 -1.85
N ILE A 304 -2.49 2.27 -2.37
CA ILE A 304 -2.02 3.41 -1.54
C ILE A 304 -3.19 4.20 -0.92
N ILE A 305 -4.18 4.59 -1.73
CA ILE A 305 -5.32 5.40 -1.26
C ILE A 305 -6.14 4.70 -0.16
N PRO A 306 -6.55 3.41 -0.29
CA PRO A 306 -7.21 2.68 0.79
C PRO A 306 -6.39 2.63 2.08
N CYS A 307 -5.08 2.41 1.99
CA CYS A 307 -4.21 2.37 3.18
C CYS A 307 -4.14 3.72 3.91
N LEU A 308 -4.11 4.83 3.17
CA LEU A 308 -4.21 6.17 3.75
C LEU A 308 -5.55 6.37 4.48
N PHE A 309 -6.68 5.99 3.87
CA PHE A 309 -7.99 6.05 4.52
C PHE A 309 -8.07 5.16 5.78
N ILE A 310 -7.52 3.96 5.73
CA ILE A 310 -7.40 3.02 6.87
C ILE A 310 -6.64 3.66 8.04
N SER A 311 -5.49 4.28 7.75
CA SER A 311 -4.68 4.96 8.77
C SER A 311 -5.44 6.14 9.42
N PHE A 312 -6.24 6.88 8.63
CA PHE A 312 -7.07 7.97 9.14
C PHE A 312 -8.25 7.47 9.99
N LEU A 313 -8.89 6.37 9.58
CA LEU A 313 -10.02 5.77 10.30
C LEU A 313 -9.62 5.28 11.69
N THR A 314 -8.42 4.73 11.88
CA THR A 314 -7.97 4.32 13.24
C THR A 314 -7.82 5.51 14.18
N VAL A 315 -7.22 6.61 13.70
CA VAL A 315 -7.07 7.85 14.46
C VAL A 315 -8.44 8.43 14.86
N LEU A 316 -9.42 8.37 13.95
CA LEU A 316 -10.77 8.90 14.18
C LEU A 316 -11.50 8.21 15.36
N VAL A 317 -11.19 6.94 15.66
CA VAL A 317 -11.78 6.21 16.81
C VAL A 317 -11.46 6.88 18.15
N PHE A 318 -10.27 7.49 18.29
CA PHE A 318 -9.87 8.23 19.50
C PHE A 318 -10.52 9.62 19.64
N TYR A 319 -11.29 10.07 18.64
CA TYR A 319 -12.02 11.33 18.73
C TYR A 319 -13.42 11.15 19.33
N LEU A 320 -14.03 9.98 19.14
CA LEU A 320 -15.40 9.68 19.55
C LEU A 320 -15.52 9.47 21.08
N PRO A 321 -16.50 10.10 21.77
CA PRO A 321 -16.66 9.93 23.21
C PRO A 321 -17.23 8.55 23.58
N SER A 322 -16.64 7.91 24.58
CA SER A 322 -17.04 6.58 25.07
C SER A 322 -18.40 6.54 25.78
N ASP A 323 -19.01 7.69 26.07
CA ASP A 323 -20.38 7.76 26.62
C ASP A 323 -21.45 7.45 25.56
N CYS A 324 -21.13 7.58 24.28
CA CYS A 324 -21.93 7.04 23.19
C CYS A 324 -21.62 5.54 23.05
N GLY A 325 -22.59 4.66 23.37
CA GLY A 325 -22.42 3.20 23.27
C GLY A 325 -21.93 2.70 21.91
N GLU A 326 -22.17 3.48 20.85
CA GLU A 326 -21.67 3.25 19.50
C GLU A 326 -20.14 3.26 19.34
N LYS A 327 -19.36 3.74 20.33
CA LYS A 327 -17.89 3.69 20.23
C LYS A 327 -17.37 2.26 20.12
N VAL A 328 -18.03 1.31 20.79
CA VAL A 328 -17.67 -0.11 20.70
C VAL A 328 -18.06 -0.66 19.33
N THR A 329 -19.27 -0.37 18.85
CA THR A 329 -19.76 -0.75 17.52
C THR A 329 -18.81 -0.25 16.42
N LEU A 330 -18.50 1.05 16.42
CA LEU A 330 -17.59 1.66 15.45
C LEU A 330 -16.20 1.02 15.49
N CYS A 331 -15.65 0.78 16.69
CA CYS A 331 -14.34 0.15 16.84
C CYS A 331 -14.31 -1.27 16.27
N ILE A 332 -15.39 -2.05 16.42
CA ILE A 332 -15.52 -3.40 15.87
C ILE A 332 -15.71 -3.38 14.34
N SER A 333 -16.58 -2.50 13.83
CA SER A 333 -16.80 -2.35 12.38
C SER A 333 -15.53 -1.88 11.65
N VAL A 334 -14.79 -0.93 12.23
CA VAL A 334 -13.47 -0.52 11.74
C VAL A 334 -12.53 -1.71 11.79
N LEU A 335 -12.32 -2.35 12.95
CA LEU A 335 -11.44 -3.53 13.10
C LEU A 335 -11.67 -4.60 12.02
N LEU A 336 -12.93 -4.99 11.78
CA LEU A 336 -13.29 -5.98 10.77
C LEU A 336 -12.95 -5.51 9.35
N SER A 337 -13.34 -4.28 9.00
CA SER A 337 -13.03 -3.69 7.69
C SER A 337 -11.53 -3.60 7.45
N LEU A 338 -10.75 -3.19 8.45
CA LEU A 338 -9.30 -3.11 8.38
C LEU A 338 -8.65 -4.49 8.19
N THR A 339 -9.18 -5.52 8.85
CA THR A 339 -8.69 -6.90 8.72
C THR A 339 -8.95 -7.46 7.32
N VAL A 340 -10.12 -7.17 6.73
CA VAL A 340 -10.44 -7.58 5.35
C VAL A 340 -9.56 -6.86 4.32
N PHE A 341 -9.38 -5.54 4.44
CA PHE A 341 -8.49 -4.80 3.54
C PHE A 341 -7.04 -5.28 3.67
N LEU A 342 -6.55 -5.52 4.89
CA LEU A 342 -5.22 -6.06 5.12
C LEU A 342 -5.03 -7.44 4.47
N LEU A 343 -6.03 -8.33 4.56
CA LEU A 343 -5.99 -9.66 3.93
C LEU A 343 -5.86 -9.53 2.40
N VAL A 344 -6.72 -8.72 1.77
CA VAL A 344 -6.65 -8.46 0.32
C VAL A 344 -5.28 -7.92 -0.08
N ILE A 345 -4.70 -7.00 0.69
CA ILE A 345 -3.37 -6.45 0.43
C ILE A 345 -2.27 -7.52 0.57
N THR A 346 -2.37 -8.42 1.55
CA THR A 346 -1.39 -9.52 1.68
C THR A 346 -1.50 -10.57 0.58
N GLU A 347 -2.64 -10.66 -0.12
CA GLU A 347 -2.83 -11.51 -1.28
C GLU A 347 -2.35 -10.85 -2.60
N THR A 348 -2.37 -9.52 -2.69
CA THR A 348 -1.92 -8.79 -3.91
C THR A 348 -0.41 -8.54 -3.99
N ILE A 349 0.33 -8.69 -2.89
CA ILE A 349 1.79 -8.47 -2.88
C ILE A 349 2.52 -9.81 -2.97
N PRO A 350 3.40 -10.01 -3.97
CA PRO A 350 4.13 -11.27 -4.11
C PRO A 350 5.09 -11.49 -2.94
N SER A 351 5.16 -12.74 -2.47
CA SER A 351 5.98 -13.18 -1.34
C SER A 351 7.48 -13.30 -1.69
N THR A 352 8.08 -12.19 -2.08
CA THR A 352 9.51 -12.08 -2.36
C THR A 352 10.33 -11.94 -1.07
N SER A 353 11.52 -12.54 -1.04
CA SER A 353 12.41 -12.58 0.14
C SER A 353 13.73 -11.83 -0.05
N LEU A 354 14.00 -11.31 -1.25
CA LEU A 354 15.26 -10.65 -1.61
C LEU A 354 15.32 -9.19 -1.14
N VAL A 355 14.25 -8.43 -1.37
CA VAL A 355 14.08 -7.03 -0.94
C VAL A 355 12.64 -6.83 -0.51
N ILE A 356 12.41 -5.99 0.51
CA ILE A 356 11.07 -5.58 0.93
C ILE A 356 10.73 -4.31 0.15
N PRO A 357 9.66 -4.27 -0.68
CA PRO A 357 9.24 -3.05 -1.36
C PRO A 357 8.90 -1.94 -0.37
N LEU A 358 9.14 -0.68 -0.74
CA LEU A 358 8.77 0.49 0.08
C LEU A 358 7.27 0.48 0.47
N VAL A 359 6.40 0.07 -0.44
CA VAL A 359 4.97 -0.15 -0.15
C VAL A 359 4.77 -1.26 0.89
N GLY A 360 5.54 -2.34 0.84
CA GLY A 360 5.53 -3.39 1.85
C GLY A 360 5.98 -2.91 3.24
N GLU A 361 6.99 -2.05 3.31
CA GLU A 361 7.41 -1.42 4.57
C GLU A 361 6.31 -0.50 5.14
N TYR A 362 5.70 0.35 4.29
CA TYR A 362 4.58 1.21 4.68
C TYR A 362 3.36 0.41 5.17
N LEU A 363 3.06 -0.72 4.54
CA LEU A 363 1.99 -1.63 4.95
C LEU A 363 2.29 -2.32 6.27
N LEU A 364 3.53 -2.77 6.49
CA LEU A 364 3.95 -3.35 7.75
C LEU A 364 3.90 -2.33 8.89
N PHE A 365 4.34 -1.09 8.63
CA PHE A 365 4.21 0.04 9.56
C PHE A 365 2.75 0.33 9.91
N THR A 366 1.87 0.46 8.90
CA THR A 366 0.44 0.71 9.14
C THR A 366 -0.25 -0.47 9.84
N MET A 367 0.10 -1.72 9.54
CA MET A 367 -0.40 -2.90 10.24
C MET A 367 -0.06 -2.88 11.74
N ILE A 368 1.22 -2.65 12.09
CA ILE A 368 1.65 -2.53 13.49
C ILE A 368 0.92 -1.39 14.20
N PHE A 369 0.80 -0.24 13.53
CA PHE A 369 0.13 0.94 14.05
C PHE A 369 -1.38 0.71 14.30
N VAL A 370 -2.07 0.07 13.36
CA VAL A 370 -3.48 -0.36 13.47
C VAL A 370 -3.64 -1.30 14.67
N THR A 371 -2.83 -2.36 14.76
CA THR A 371 -2.88 -3.32 15.88
C THR A 371 -2.69 -2.64 17.23
N LEU A 372 -1.73 -1.72 17.33
CA LEU A 372 -1.49 -0.95 18.55
C LEU A 372 -2.68 -0.03 18.89
N SER A 373 -3.29 0.61 17.89
CA SER A 373 -4.49 1.44 18.05
C SER A 373 -5.62 0.65 18.71
N ILE A 374 -5.89 -0.57 18.21
CA ILE A 374 -6.95 -1.46 18.73
C ILE A 374 -6.66 -1.89 20.17
N ALA A 375 -5.41 -2.22 20.50
CA ALA A 375 -5.04 -2.56 21.88
C ALA A 375 -5.27 -1.38 22.85
N VAL A 376 -4.98 -0.16 22.39
CA VAL A 376 -5.20 1.07 23.17
C VAL A 376 -6.68 1.41 23.32
N THR A 377 -7.52 1.26 22.28
CA THR A 377 -8.97 1.54 22.41
C THR A 377 -9.64 0.59 23.41
N VAL A 378 -9.30 -0.69 23.40
CA VAL A 378 -9.77 -1.68 24.38
C VAL A 378 -9.33 -1.31 25.81
N PHE A 379 -8.10 -0.81 25.98
CA PHE A 379 -7.60 -0.31 27.26
C PHE A 379 -8.33 0.95 27.74
N VAL A 380 -8.62 1.91 26.85
CA VAL A 380 -9.41 3.12 27.17
C VAL A 380 -10.84 2.76 27.57
N LEU A 381 -11.49 1.83 26.87
CA LEU A 381 -12.80 1.30 27.23
C LEU A 381 -12.78 0.61 28.60
N ASN A 382 -11.74 -0.18 28.90
CA ASN A 382 -11.56 -0.80 30.22
C ASN A 382 -11.45 0.23 31.35
N ILE A 383 -10.86 1.41 31.11
CA ILE A 383 -10.78 2.50 32.09
C ILE A 383 -12.13 3.21 32.24
N HIS A 384 -12.82 3.50 31.13
CA HIS A 384 -14.10 4.25 31.12
C HIS A 384 -15.21 3.54 31.91
N TYR A 385 -15.30 2.21 31.81
CA TYR A 385 -16.30 1.42 32.53
C TYR A 385 -15.89 1.01 33.98
N ARG A 386 -14.86 1.64 34.59
CA ARG A 386 -14.49 1.36 35.98
C ARG A 386 -15.44 2.03 36.97
N THR A 387 -15.96 1.23 37.88
CA THR A 387 -16.79 1.69 39.01
C THR A 387 -15.98 1.76 40.30
N PRO A 388 -16.29 2.70 41.22
CA PRO A 388 -15.64 2.82 42.53
C PRO A 388 -15.87 1.60 43.44
N THR A 389 -16.91 0.81 43.19
CA THR A 389 -17.19 -0.45 43.91
C THR A 389 -16.25 -1.59 43.52
N THR A 390 -15.64 -1.53 42.34
CA THR A 390 -14.70 -2.56 41.84
C THR A 390 -13.25 -2.12 41.91
N HIS A 391 -12.96 -0.83 41.71
CA HIS A 391 -11.59 -0.31 41.63
C HIS A 391 -11.39 0.96 42.46
N THR A 392 -10.33 1.00 43.27
CA THR A 392 -9.90 2.21 43.97
C THR A 392 -8.98 3.04 43.06
N MET A 393 -9.22 4.35 42.96
CA MET A 393 -8.41 5.24 42.11
C MET A 393 -7.08 5.63 42.80
N PRO A 394 -5.90 5.26 42.27
CA PRO A 394 -4.61 5.57 42.89
C PRO A 394 -4.33 7.08 42.95
N THR A 395 -3.60 7.51 43.97
CA THR A 395 -3.22 8.93 44.16
C THR A 395 -2.32 9.48 43.05
N TRP A 396 -1.45 8.63 42.46
CA TRP A 396 -0.62 9.03 41.33
C TRP A 396 -1.45 9.31 40.06
N VAL A 397 -2.49 8.50 39.79
CA VAL A 397 -3.44 8.71 38.66
C VAL A 397 -4.13 10.06 38.80
N LYS A 398 -4.59 10.41 40.02
CA LYS A 398 -5.20 11.72 40.31
C LYS A 398 -4.26 12.90 40.04
N THR A 399 -2.95 12.72 40.22
CA THR A 399 -1.98 13.80 39.99
C THR A 399 -1.62 13.90 38.51
N LEU A 400 -1.40 12.77 37.84
CA LEU A 400 -1.01 12.71 36.43
C LEU A 400 -2.17 13.07 35.48
N PHE A 401 -3.30 12.38 35.59
CA PHE A 401 -4.41 12.48 34.63
C PHE A 401 -5.46 13.54 34.98
N LEU A 402 -5.60 13.96 36.25
CA LEU A 402 -6.56 15.02 36.63
C LEU A 402 -5.92 16.40 36.83
N ARG A 403 -4.58 16.53 36.79
CA ARG A 403 -3.89 17.81 36.94
C ARG A 403 -2.88 18.08 35.82
N LEU A 404 -1.87 17.20 35.64
CA LEU A 404 -0.77 17.48 34.70
C LEU A 404 -1.20 17.39 33.23
N LEU A 405 -1.73 16.25 32.79
CA LEU A 405 -2.09 16.02 31.38
C LEU A 405 -3.18 16.97 30.84
N PRO A 406 -4.25 17.31 31.59
CA PRO A 406 -5.24 18.28 31.12
C PRO A 406 -4.67 19.68 30.86
N GLN A 407 -3.66 20.10 31.63
CA GLN A 407 -2.99 21.39 31.43
C GLN A 407 -2.18 21.39 30.12
N ILE A 408 -1.46 20.30 29.84
CA ILE A 408 -0.70 20.11 28.59
C ILE A 408 -1.63 20.06 27.37
N LEU A 409 -2.78 19.40 27.51
CA LEU A 409 -3.78 19.21 26.43
C LEU A 409 -4.82 20.33 26.34
N MET A 410 -4.67 21.42 27.11
CA MET A 410 -5.62 22.53 27.23
C MET A 410 -7.09 22.13 27.51
N MET A 411 -7.32 21.01 28.19
CA MET A 411 -8.68 20.54 28.52
C MET A 411 -9.19 21.17 29.82
N ARG A 412 -10.33 21.86 29.75
CA ARG A 412 -10.99 22.47 30.91
C ARG A 412 -11.96 21.47 31.57
N ARG A 413 -11.79 21.21 32.88
CA ARG A 413 -12.57 20.21 33.61
C ARG A 413 -14.02 20.69 33.83
N PRO A 414 -15.06 19.88 33.56
CA PRO A 414 -16.46 20.29 33.73
C PRO A 414 -16.84 20.66 35.18
N LEU A 415 -16.14 20.10 36.17
CA LEU A 415 -16.43 20.28 37.59
C LEU A 415 -16.24 21.71 38.10
N ASP A 416 -15.37 22.52 37.48
CA ASP A 416 -15.15 23.91 37.91
C ASP A 416 -16.42 24.76 37.74
N LYS A 417 -17.16 24.58 36.64
CA LYS A 417 -18.48 25.22 36.44
C LYS A 417 -19.49 24.84 37.53
N ARG A 418 -19.47 23.60 38.02
CA ARG A 418 -20.37 23.13 39.09
C ARG A 418 -19.99 23.73 40.44
N ARG A 419 -18.71 24.04 40.66
CA ARG A 419 -18.20 24.68 41.89
C ARG A 419 -18.46 26.18 41.89
N GLU A 420 -18.25 26.86 40.76
CA GLU A 420 -18.65 28.26 40.53
C GLU A 420 -20.17 28.43 40.73
N ALA A 421 -21.00 27.58 40.12
CA ALA A 421 -22.45 27.61 40.26
C ALA A 421 -22.96 27.31 41.68
N ARG A 422 -22.23 26.51 42.48
CA ARG A 422 -22.53 26.31 43.92
C ARG A 422 -22.11 27.53 44.74
N SER A 423 -20.95 28.13 44.46
CA SER A 423 -20.46 29.33 45.16
C SER A 423 -21.31 30.58 44.90
N ALA A 424 -22.01 30.65 43.76
CA ALA A 424 -22.94 31.72 43.43
C ALA A 424 -24.31 31.62 44.15
N LYS A 425 -24.58 30.52 44.87
CA LYS A 425 -25.90 30.22 45.47
C LYS A 425 -25.93 30.20 47.01
N THR A 426 -24.89 30.70 47.68
CA THR A 426 -24.85 30.76 49.16
C THR A 426 -25.14 32.19 49.65
N PRO A 427 -26.19 32.42 50.46
CA PRO A 427 -26.39 33.70 51.14
C PRO A 427 -25.25 33.95 52.14
N LYS A 428 -24.72 35.17 52.22
CA LYS A 428 -23.66 35.53 53.18
C LYS A 428 -24.19 35.58 54.62
N GLY A 429 -24.16 34.44 55.31
CA GLY A 429 -24.45 34.32 56.74
C GLY A 429 -23.18 34.20 57.59
N VAL A 430 -22.80 35.30 58.26
CA VAL A 430 -22.00 35.43 59.49
C VAL A 430 -20.94 34.35 59.80
N SER A 431 -19.65 34.74 59.82
CA SER A 431 -18.61 34.05 60.60
C SER A 431 -18.11 34.94 61.74
N ARG A 432 -17.97 34.34 62.94
CA ARG A 432 -17.53 35.00 64.18
C ARG A 432 -16.02 35.25 64.18
N GLY A 433 -15.59 36.36 64.79
CA GLY A 433 -14.22 36.63 65.21
C GLY A 433 -14.21 37.61 66.41
N PRO A 434 -13.34 37.44 67.43
CA PRO A 434 -13.47 38.17 68.69
C PRO A 434 -12.59 39.43 68.78
N ALA A 435 -13.16 40.55 69.22
CA ALA A 435 -12.39 41.73 69.68
C ALA A 435 -13.19 42.56 70.71
N LYS A 436 -12.45 43.24 71.61
CA LYS A 436 -12.97 44.07 72.73
C LYS A 436 -13.45 45.44 72.24
N GLY A 437 -14.43 46.04 72.93
CA GLY A 437 -14.44 47.51 73.08
C GLY A 437 -15.79 48.23 73.20
N LYS A 438 -16.12 48.64 74.44
CA LYS A 438 -16.96 49.79 74.85
C LYS A 438 -18.45 49.91 74.44
N VAL A 439 -19.20 50.32 75.45
CA VAL A 439 -20.58 50.83 75.45
C VAL A 439 -20.61 52.26 74.92
N ASP A 440 -21.64 52.64 74.14
CA ASP A 440 -22.41 53.87 74.44
C ASP A 440 -23.83 53.91 73.82
N HIS A 441 -24.60 54.92 74.25
CA HIS A 441 -26.06 54.98 74.30
C HIS A 441 -26.81 55.56 73.06
N HIS A 442 -28.10 55.19 72.97
CA HIS A 442 -29.26 55.93 72.43
C HIS A 442 -29.31 56.41 70.96
N ARG A 443 -30.29 55.86 70.20
CA ARG A 443 -31.58 56.56 69.96
C ARG A 443 -32.64 55.63 69.32
N GLU A 444 -33.91 55.83 69.70
CA GLU A 444 -35.11 55.15 69.17
C GLU A 444 -35.99 56.15 68.34
N PRO A 445 -37.06 55.69 67.65
CA PRO A 445 -37.62 56.27 66.40
C PRO A 445 -38.97 57.00 66.70
N PRO A 446 -40.14 56.84 66.01
CA PRO A 446 -40.58 56.41 64.65
C PRO A 446 -41.18 57.64 63.90
N PRO A 447 -42.26 57.66 63.07
CA PRO A 447 -43.13 56.63 62.42
C PRO A 447 -43.40 56.92 60.90
N LEU A 448 -44.33 56.35 60.11
CA LEU A 448 -45.33 55.23 60.16
C LEU A 448 -45.70 54.80 58.70
N GLN A 449 -46.81 54.05 58.54
CA GLN A 449 -47.72 53.89 57.39
C GLN A 449 -47.36 52.83 56.32
N GLU A 450 -48.19 51.79 56.03
CA GLU A 450 -49.38 51.19 56.67
C GLU A 450 -49.54 49.71 56.24
N CYS A 451 -50.33 48.88 56.96
CA CYS A 451 -50.54 47.45 56.69
C CYS A 451 -52.02 47.01 56.75
N CYS A 452 -52.40 45.98 55.99
CA CYS A 452 -53.74 45.33 55.99
C CYS A 452 -53.63 43.85 55.55
N HIS A 453 -54.44 42.87 56.02
CA HIS A 453 -55.24 42.80 57.25
C HIS A 453 -55.89 41.41 57.48
N CYS A 454 -55.98 40.98 58.75
CA CYS A 454 -57.19 40.43 59.40
C CYS A 454 -56.99 40.56 60.94
N HIS A 455 -57.98 40.80 61.83
CA HIS A 455 -59.44 41.01 61.69
C HIS A 455 -60.00 41.92 62.82
N GLN A 456 -60.71 43.01 62.48
CA GLN A 456 -61.69 43.82 63.26
C GLN A 456 -61.36 44.26 64.74
N PRO A 457 -62.28 44.93 65.46
CA PRO A 457 -62.40 46.41 65.48
C PRO A 457 -61.87 47.06 66.77
N LYS A 458 -61.63 48.38 66.74
CA LYS A 458 -61.25 49.19 67.92
C LYS A 458 -62.41 50.01 68.47
N GLU A 459 -62.49 50.10 69.79
CA GLU A 459 -62.76 51.36 70.50
C GLU A 459 -61.67 51.60 71.58
N PRO A 460 -61.48 52.85 72.08
CA PRO A 460 -60.14 53.30 72.44
C PRO A 460 -59.93 53.75 73.90
N ALA A 461 -58.65 53.97 74.25
CA ALA A 461 -58.16 54.81 75.36
C ALA A 461 -58.43 54.25 76.78
N THR A 462 -57.69 54.57 77.85
CA THR A 462 -56.53 55.47 78.09
C THR A 462 -55.83 55.02 79.39
N GLY A 463 -54.52 55.24 79.58
CA GLY A 463 -53.93 55.13 80.93
C GLY A 463 -52.40 55.01 81.04
N LYS A 464 -51.77 55.95 81.77
CA LYS A 464 -50.35 55.88 82.17
C LYS A 464 -50.21 55.23 83.55
N ARG A 465 -49.28 54.29 83.77
CA ARG A 465 -48.18 54.38 84.77
C ARG A 465 -47.31 53.11 84.88
N ARG A 466 -46.11 53.30 85.45
CA ARG A 466 -45.05 52.31 85.70
C ARG A 466 -45.25 51.53 87.02
N LEU A 467 -44.47 50.44 87.13
CA LEU A 467 -44.11 49.65 88.33
C LEU A 467 -45.25 48.78 88.91
N SER A 468 -45.01 47.52 89.29
CA SER A 468 -43.73 46.90 89.72
C SER A 468 -43.31 45.66 88.93
N HIS A 469 -42.04 45.27 89.08
CA HIS A 469 -41.41 44.08 88.48
C HIS A 469 -41.84 42.77 89.15
N GLN A 470 -42.16 41.75 88.34
CA GLN A 470 -41.75 40.37 88.63
C GLN A 470 -41.73 39.51 87.35
N PRO A 471 -40.57 39.27 86.70
CA PRO A 471 -40.47 38.31 85.62
C PRO A 471 -40.33 36.89 86.18
N LEU A 472 -41.32 36.05 85.88
CA LEU A 472 -41.31 34.62 86.12
C LEU A 472 -40.14 33.97 85.35
N ARG A 473 -39.42 33.04 85.99
CA ARG A 473 -38.49 32.13 85.30
C ARG A 473 -39.32 31.27 84.36
N TRP A 474 -39.24 31.48 83.04
CA TRP A 474 -39.72 30.49 82.09
C TRP A 474 -38.73 29.32 82.09
N MET A 475 -39.27 28.12 82.26
CA MET A 475 -38.47 26.89 82.22
C MET A 475 -38.15 26.58 80.76
N THR A 476 -36.89 26.26 80.46
CA THR A 476 -36.57 25.40 79.34
C THR A 476 -37.11 24.02 79.67
N ASP A 477 -38.31 23.72 79.18
CA ASP A 477 -38.86 22.39 79.27
C ASP A 477 -38.16 21.50 78.22
N HIS A 478 -37.70 20.33 78.65
CA HIS A 478 -37.06 19.37 77.78
C HIS A 478 -38.16 18.55 77.10
N THR A 479 -38.61 18.99 75.93
CA THR A 479 -39.41 18.13 75.05
C THR A 479 -38.52 17.00 74.54
N GLU A 480 -38.52 15.87 75.24
CA GLU A 480 -38.09 14.59 74.66
C GLU A 480 -38.91 14.36 73.38
N PRO A 481 -38.29 14.01 72.24
CA PRO A 481 -39.04 13.77 71.02
C PRO A 481 -39.87 12.50 71.21
N SER A 482 -41.09 12.46 70.65
CA SER A 482 -41.83 11.20 70.60
C SER A 482 -41.08 10.20 69.71
N PRO A 483 -41.17 8.88 69.96
CA PRO A 483 -40.42 7.87 69.20
C PRO A 483 -40.73 7.91 67.68
N GLU A 484 -41.91 8.39 67.30
CA GLU A 484 -42.30 8.62 65.90
C GLU A 484 -41.53 9.78 65.23
N VAL A 485 -41.08 10.78 66.00
CA VAL A 485 -40.27 11.90 65.49
C VAL A 485 -38.79 11.51 65.40
N GLU A 486 -38.28 10.69 66.31
CA GLU A 486 -36.92 10.13 66.21
C GLU A 486 -36.80 9.20 64.98
N ASP A 487 -37.76 8.30 64.75
CA ASP A 487 -37.78 7.40 63.57
C ASP A 487 -37.82 8.17 62.24
N VAL A 488 -38.57 9.29 62.18
CA VAL A 488 -38.58 10.18 61.01
C VAL A 488 -37.26 10.95 60.87
N MET A 489 -36.64 11.39 61.96
CA MET A 489 -35.32 12.05 61.91
C MET A 489 -34.22 11.10 61.45
N ASP A 490 -34.19 9.86 61.95
CA ASP A 490 -33.27 8.81 61.52
C ASP A 490 -33.50 8.42 60.06
N SER A 491 -34.77 8.32 59.63
CA SER A 491 -35.12 8.09 58.22
C SER A 491 -34.62 9.21 57.30
N VAL A 492 -34.78 10.48 57.70
CA VAL A 492 -34.28 11.63 56.94
C VAL A 492 -32.74 11.68 56.94
N GLN A 493 -32.09 11.34 58.06
CA GLN A 493 -30.63 11.26 58.13
C GLN A 493 -30.08 10.12 57.26
N PHE A 494 -30.73 8.95 57.26
CA PHE A 494 -30.41 7.84 56.37
C PHE A 494 -30.55 8.23 54.88
N ILE A 495 -31.63 8.94 54.51
CA ILE A 495 -31.81 9.47 53.15
C ILE A 495 -30.67 10.46 52.81
N ALA A 496 -30.33 11.38 53.72
CA ALA A 496 -29.26 12.35 53.50
C ALA A 496 -27.88 11.69 53.35
N GLU A 497 -27.57 10.67 54.16
CA GLU A 497 -26.34 9.89 54.08
C GLU A 497 -26.28 9.03 52.80
N ASN A 498 -27.38 8.37 52.42
CA ASN A 498 -27.48 7.62 51.19
C ASN A 498 -27.32 8.54 49.95
N MET A 499 -27.99 9.69 49.92
CA MET A 499 -27.81 10.70 48.86
C MET A 499 -26.38 11.23 48.80
N LYS A 500 -25.73 11.45 49.96
CA LYS A 500 -24.31 11.85 50.03
C LYS A 500 -23.39 10.76 49.49
N HIS A 501 -23.62 9.50 49.85
CA HIS A 501 -22.85 8.35 49.38
C HIS A 501 -23.02 8.12 47.86
N GLN A 502 -24.26 8.23 47.35
CA GLN A 502 -24.52 8.19 45.91
C GLN A 502 -23.83 9.34 45.15
N ASN A 503 -23.85 10.56 45.68
CA ASN A 503 -23.17 11.69 45.04
C ASN A 503 -21.64 11.56 45.10
N GLN A 504 -21.06 10.97 46.15
CA GLN A 504 -19.63 10.65 46.23
C GLN A 504 -19.22 9.55 45.25
N THR A 505 -20.01 8.47 45.18
CA THR A 505 -19.85 7.38 44.19
C THR A 505 -19.82 7.96 42.77
N LYS A 506 -20.80 8.82 42.45
CA LYS A 506 -20.90 9.48 41.14
C LYS A 506 -19.74 10.43 40.84
N GLU A 507 -19.25 11.19 41.83
CA GLU A 507 -18.06 12.04 41.65
C GLU A 507 -16.79 11.21 41.33
N VAL A 508 -16.67 9.97 41.83
CA VAL A 508 -15.55 9.07 41.47
C VAL A 508 -15.73 8.41 40.11
N GLU A 509 -16.97 8.10 39.70
CA GLU A 509 -17.28 7.63 38.34
C GLU A 509 -17.01 8.70 37.28
N ASP A 510 -17.44 9.94 37.53
CA ASP A 510 -17.16 11.10 36.65
C ASP A 510 -15.64 11.33 36.52
N ASP A 511 -14.87 11.10 37.59
CA ASP A 511 -13.39 11.17 37.55
C ASP A 511 -12.77 10.04 36.71
N TRP A 512 -13.24 8.78 36.81
CA TRP A 512 -12.75 7.68 35.96
C TRP A 512 -13.05 7.93 34.48
N LYS A 513 -14.25 8.42 34.16
CA LYS A 513 -14.62 8.81 32.78
C LYS A 513 -13.75 9.94 32.25
N TYR A 514 -13.46 10.95 33.08
CA TYR A 514 -12.55 12.04 32.71
C TYR A 514 -11.10 11.55 32.52
N VAL A 515 -10.60 10.62 33.35
CA VAL A 515 -9.31 9.95 33.12
C VAL A 515 -9.30 9.22 31.77
N ALA A 516 -10.33 8.44 31.45
CA ALA A 516 -10.43 7.76 30.16
C ALA A 516 -10.40 8.74 28.98
N MET A 517 -11.17 9.83 29.05
CA MET A 517 -11.18 10.90 28.05
C MET A 517 -9.81 11.59 27.88
N VAL A 518 -9.06 11.79 28.97
CA VAL A 518 -7.71 12.35 28.91
C VAL A 518 -6.74 11.37 28.25
N VAL A 519 -6.82 10.07 28.57
CA VAL A 519 -6.00 9.01 27.93
C VAL A 519 -6.28 8.93 26.43
N ASP A 520 -7.55 8.90 26.03
CA ASP A 520 -8.03 8.89 24.64
C ASP A 520 -7.40 10.05 23.83
N ARG A 521 -7.37 11.25 24.42
CA ARG A 521 -6.82 12.47 23.79
C ARG A 521 -5.29 12.52 23.76
N VAL A 522 -4.58 11.93 24.75
CA VAL A 522 -3.12 11.75 24.68
C VAL A 522 -2.78 10.87 23.48
N PHE A 523 -3.43 9.71 23.37
CA PHE A 523 -3.17 8.78 22.28
C PHE A 523 -3.57 9.36 20.93
N LEU A 524 -4.70 10.07 20.81
CA LEU A 524 -5.06 10.78 19.58
C LEU A 524 -3.91 11.66 19.04
N TRP A 525 -3.26 12.46 19.88
CA TRP A 525 -2.14 13.30 19.44
C TRP A 525 -0.89 12.48 19.07
N VAL A 526 -0.55 11.46 19.86
CA VAL A 526 0.59 10.57 19.55
C VAL A 526 0.37 9.85 18.22
N PHE A 527 -0.82 9.29 18.00
CA PHE A 527 -1.17 8.58 16.77
C PHE A 527 -1.24 9.53 15.57
N ILE A 528 -1.80 10.75 15.69
CA ILE A 528 -1.74 11.76 14.60
C ILE A 528 -0.30 12.06 14.19
N ILE A 529 0.57 12.35 15.16
CA ILE A 529 1.97 12.70 14.91
C ILE A 529 2.68 11.54 14.20
N VAL A 530 2.60 10.32 14.75
CA VAL A 530 3.24 9.14 14.17
C VAL A 530 2.68 8.80 12.78
N CYS A 531 1.38 8.95 12.55
CA CYS A 531 0.75 8.73 11.24
C CYS A 531 1.24 9.75 10.20
N VAL A 532 1.25 11.04 10.52
CA VAL A 532 1.71 12.08 9.59
C VAL A 532 3.20 11.95 9.30
N PHE A 533 4.05 11.79 10.33
CA PHE A 533 5.50 11.66 10.11
C PHE A 533 5.89 10.34 9.44
N GLY A 534 5.20 9.23 9.74
CA GLY A 534 5.43 7.94 9.07
C GLY A 534 5.07 8.00 7.58
N THR A 535 3.89 8.52 7.26
CA THR A 535 3.44 8.69 5.87
C THR A 535 4.34 9.66 5.10
N VAL A 536 4.63 10.85 5.65
CA VAL A 536 5.50 11.82 4.98
C VAL A 536 6.91 11.28 4.83
N GLY A 537 7.48 10.61 5.84
CA GLY A 537 8.83 10.07 5.79
C GLY A 537 9.01 9.01 4.70
N LEU A 538 8.12 8.02 4.66
CA LEU A 538 8.20 6.90 3.70
C LEU A 538 7.91 7.34 2.26
N PHE A 539 6.93 8.24 2.03
CA PHE A 539 6.63 8.72 0.68
C PHE A 539 7.59 9.81 0.15
N LEU A 540 8.36 10.52 1.00
CA LEU A 540 9.39 11.46 0.53
C LEU A 540 10.70 10.76 0.13
N GLN A 541 11.04 9.59 0.68
CA GLN A 541 12.27 8.87 0.32
C GLN A 541 12.44 8.63 -1.19
N PRO A 542 11.46 8.07 -1.94
CA PRO A 542 11.59 7.88 -3.39
C PRO A 542 11.64 9.21 -4.14
N LEU A 543 10.86 10.20 -3.70
CA LEU A 543 10.77 11.53 -4.31
C LEU A 543 12.09 12.32 -4.20
N LEU A 544 12.82 12.15 -3.10
CA LEU A 544 14.15 12.75 -2.91
C LEU A 544 15.25 11.94 -3.58
N GLY A 545 15.17 10.60 -3.55
CA GLY A 545 16.14 9.72 -4.24
C GLY A 545 16.27 10.06 -5.73
N ASN A 546 15.15 10.30 -6.41
CA ASN A 546 15.13 10.65 -7.84
C ASN A 546 15.68 12.06 -8.16
N THR A 547 16.02 12.89 -7.15
CA THR A 547 16.69 14.18 -7.34
C THR A 547 18.22 14.12 -7.20
N GLY A 548 18.78 12.96 -6.85
CA GLY A 548 20.20 12.75 -6.60
C GLY A 548 21.02 12.22 -7.78
N SER A 549 20.38 11.86 -8.91
CA SER A 549 21.02 11.19 -10.06
C SER A 549 20.69 11.84 -11.41
N SER A 550 20.68 13.17 -11.47
CA SER A 550 20.61 13.96 -12.72
C SER A 550 21.84 14.84 -12.90
#